data_AF-A0A4V0YP25-F1
#
_entry.id   AF-A0A4V0YP25-F1
#
_cell.length_a   1.000
_cell.length_b   1.000
_cell.length_c   1.000
_cell.angle_alpha   90.00
_cell.angle_beta   90.00
_cell.angle_gamma   90.00
#
_symmetry.space_group_name_H-M   'P 1'
#
loop_
_entity.id
_entity.type
_entity.pdbx_description
1 polymer ?
#
loop_
_entity_poly.entity_id
_entity_poly.type
_entity_poly.pdbx_seq_one_letter_code
_entity_poly.pdbx_strand_id
1 'polypeptide(L)'
;MTTIRRPLVTVVNCAAASDGGSLWLQLSVNGQIKDYGLNRSIASRGTAEYGSVSGEQGPLSKDELSELVLMLDVPQQGMCAGLVEEFVQFLKTSALG
;
A
#
# COMPACT_ATOMS: atom_id res chain seq x y z
N MET A 1 -26.74 2.63 16.06
CA MET A 1 -26.20 2.25 14.74
C MET A 1 -25.15 3.28 14.35
N THR A 2 -23.88 3.01 14.59
CA THR A 2 -22.79 3.90 14.19
C THR A 2 -22.50 3.61 12.72
N THR A 3 -22.85 4.51 11.82
CA THR A 3 -22.45 4.40 10.41
C THR A 3 -20.93 4.54 10.35
N ILE A 4 -20.21 3.42 10.16
CA ILE A 4 -18.78 3.47 9.87
C ILE A 4 -18.64 4.13 8.50
N ARG A 5 -18.36 5.43 8.47
CA ARG A 5 -18.00 6.11 7.23
C ARG A 5 -16.59 5.64 6.88
N ARG A 6 -16.47 4.84 5.82
CA ARG A 6 -15.15 4.58 5.23
C ARG A 6 -14.56 5.92 4.78
N PRO A 7 -13.26 6.17 5.03
CA PRO A 7 -12.62 7.37 4.53
C PRO A 7 -12.75 7.42 3.00
N LEU A 8 -12.90 8.62 2.45
CA LEU A 8 -12.83 8.79 1.01
C LEU A 8 -11.38 8.61 0.60
N VAL A 9 -11.10 7.56 -0.17
CA VAL A 9 -9.75 7.22 -0.64
C VAL A 9 -9.71 7.26 -2.15
N THR A 10 -8.68 7.89 -2.68
CA THR A 10 -8.40 7.90 -4.13
C THR A 10 -6.91 7.71 -4.34
N VAL A 11 -6.54 6.82 -5.25
CA VAL A 11 -5.15 6.66 -5.69
C VAL A 11 -4.84 7.85 -6.59
N VAL A 12 -3.90 8.68 -6.16
CA VAL A 12 -3.48 9.91 -6.87
C VAL A 12 -2.35 9.60 -7.82
N ASN A 13 -1.40 8.77 -7.39
CA ASN A 13 -0.25 8.39 -8.20
C ASN A 13 0.29 7.01 -7.77
N CYS A 14 1.11 6.42 -8.62
CA CYS A 14 1.76 5.14 -8.37
C CYS A 14 3.07 5.03 -9.17
N ALA A 15 4.00 4.25 -8.67
CA ALA A 15 5.24 3.94 -9.37
C ALA A 15 5.75 2.55 -9.00
N ALA A 16 6.36 1.88 -9.97
CA ALA A 16 7.20 0.71 -9.74
C ALA A 16 8.67 1.14 -9.80
N ALA A 17 9.45 0.78 -8.79
CA ALA A 17 10.87 1.09 -8.76
C ALA A 17 11.67 0.12 -9.65
N SER A 18 12.78 0.58 -10.21
CA SER A 18 13.73 -0.26 -10.97
C SER A 18 14.69 -1.05 -10.07
N ASP A 19 14.33 -1.26 -8.80
CA ASP A 19 15.16 -1.93 -7.79
C ASP A 19 14.89 -3.44 -7.66
N GLY A 20 14.04 -3.97 -8.54
CA GLY A 20 13.69 -5.39 -8.62
C GLY A 20 12.38 -5.78 -7.95
N GLY A 21 11.57 -4.81 -7.51
CA GLY A 21 10.16 -5.07 -7.23
C GLY A 21 9.46 -4.09 -6.29
N SER A 22 10.12 -3.06 -5.77
CA SER A 22 9.44 -2.14 -4.86
C SER A 22 8.35 -1.35 -5.57
N LEU A 23 7.26 -1.11 -4.86
CA LEU A 23 6.12 -0.34 -5.34
C LEU A 23 5.92 0.89 -4.46
N TRP A 24 5.41 1.96 -5.04
CA TRP A 24 5.01 3.16 -4.32
C TRP A 24 3.61 3.58 -4.77
N LEU A 25 2.79 3.99 -3.81
CA LEU A 25 1.45 4.50 -4.00
C LEU A 25 1.29 5.83 -3.27
N GLN A 26 0.62 6.79 -3.92
CA GLN A 26 0.19 8.02 -3.30
C GLN A 26 -1.34 8.03 -3.22
N LEU A 27 -1.88 8.18 -2.02
CA LEU A 27 -3.31 8.17 -1.75
C LEU A 27 -3.76 9.53 -1.25
N SER A 28 -4.92 10.00 -1.72
CA SER A 28 -5.68 11.06 -1.06
C SER A 28 -6.68 10.41 -0.12
N VAL A 29 -6.44 10.51 1.19
CA VAL A 29 -7.31 10.00 2.25
C VAL A 29 -8.00 11.18 2.93
N ASN A 30 -9.31 11.32 2.73
CA ASN A 30 -10.10 12.48 3.19
C ASN A 30 -9.48 13.84 2.79
N GLY A 31 -8.88 13.90 1.59
CA GLY A 31 -8.23 15.11 1.07
C GLY A 31 -6.79 15.33 1.54
N GLN A 32 -6.24 14.44 2.38
CA GLN A 32 -4.82 14.47 2.75
C GLN A 32 -4.03 13.49 1.89
N ILE A 33 -2.93 13.96 1.32
CA ILE A 33 -2.01 13.11 0.57
C ILE A 33 -1.16 12.29 1.53
N LYS A 34 -1.07 10.99 1.29
CA LYS A 34 -0.25 10.04 2.03
C LYS A 34 0.50 9.14 1.07
N ASP A 35 1.78 8.92 1.36
CA ASP A 35 2.66 8.08 0.58
C ASP A 35 2.87 6.72 1.26
N TYR A 36 2.84 5.67 0.47
CA TYR A 36 3.04 4.29 0.91
C TYR A 36 4.04 3.58 0.01
N GLY A 37 5.03 2.93 0.61
CA GLY A 37 6.04 2.15 -0.10
C GLY A 37 5.99 0.69 0.30
N LEU A 38 6.04 -0.23 -0.67
CA LEU A 38 6.31 -1.64 -0.46
C LEU A 38 7.75 -1.92 -0.89
N ASN A 39 8.61 -2.30 0.05
CA ASN A 39 9.99 -2.65 -0.26
C ASN A 39 10.07 -4.10 -0.75
N ARG A 40 10.40 -4.29 -2.03
CA ARG A 40 10.82 -5.60 -2.58
C ARG A 40 12.11 -5.46 -3.39
N SER A 41 12.96 -4.52 -3.00
CA SER A 41 14.27 -4.33 -3.60
C SER A 41 15.09 -5.62 -3.53
N ILE A 42 15.83 -5.92 -4.60
CA ILE A 42 16.78 -7.04 -4.60
C ILE A 42 17.81 -6.86 -3.48
N ALA A 43 18.21 -5.63 -3.19
CA ALA A 43 19.19 -5.33 -2.15
C ALA A 43 18.70 -5.64 -0.73
N SER A 44 17.38 -5.60 -0.49
CA SER A 44 16.80 -5.91 0.82
C SER A 44 16.51 -7.40 1.02
N ARG A 45 16.62 -8.25 -0.02
CA ARG A 45 16.32 -9.69 0.10
C ARG A 45 17.12 -10.35 1.22
N GLY A 46 16.43 -11.11 2.06
CA GLY A 46 17.03 -11.78 3.23
C GLY A 46 17.15 -10.91 4.48
N THR A 47 16.72 -9.64 4.41
CA THR A 47 16.62 -8.73 5.57
C THR A 47 15.17 -8.60 6.04
N ALA A 48 14.98 -8.04 7.24
CA ALA A 48 13.65 -7.72 7.75
C ALA A 48 12.92 -6.61 6.96
N GLU A 49 13.64 -5.86 6.12
CA GLU A 49 13.05 -4.79 5.31
C GLU A 49 12.34 -5.32 4.06
N TYR A 50 12.71 -6.50 3.57
CA TYR A 50 12.07 -7.07 2.39
C TYR A 50 10.64 -7.51 2.70
N GLY A 51 9.69 -6.99 1.92
CA GLY A 51 8.27 -7.16 2.13
C GLY A 51 7.67 -6.21 3.17
N SER A 52 8.48 -5.33 3.78
CA SER A 52 7.92 -4.30 4.65
C SER A 52 7.17 -3.25 3.85
N VAL A 53 6.09 -2.74 4.43
CA VAL A 53 5.36 -1.59 3.90
C VAL A 53 5.53 -0.43 4.86
N SER A 54 5.88 0.74 4.32
CA SER A 54 6.12 1.96 5.07
C SER A 54 5.19 3.07 4.64
N GLY A 55 4.82 3.92 5.59
CA GLY A 55 4.26 5.24 5.33
C GLY A 55 5.29 6.33 5.63
N GLU A 56 4.82 7.57 5.76
CA GLU A 56 5.67 8.74 6.03
C GLU A 56 6.50 8.64 7.33
N GLN A 57 6.02 7.89 8.31
CA GLN A 57 6.67 7.74 9.63
C GLN A 57 7.49 6.45 9.77
N GLY A 58 7.64 5.67 8.70
CA GLY A 58 8.36 4.41 8.69
C GLY A 58 7.44 3.19 8.51
N PRO A 59 7.90 1.99 8.91
CA PRO A 59 7.15 0.75 8.72
C PRO A 59 5.78 0.79 9.40
N LEU A 60 4.75 0.31 8.71
CA LEU A 60 3.39 0.21 9.23
C LEU A 60 3.23 -0.97 10.18
N SER A 61 2.44 -0.78 11.22
CA SER A 61 1.95 -1.85 12.09
C SER A 61 0.91 -2.72 11.39
N LYS A 62 0.61 -3.90 11.97
CA LYS A 62 -0.40 -4.83 11.43
C LYS A 62 -1.80 -4.21 11.31
N ASP A 63 -2.17 -3.34 12.24
CA ASP A 63 -3.45 -2.64 12.23
C ASP A 63 -3.50 -1.62 11.08
N GLU A 64 -2.43 -0.83 10.90
CA GLU A 64 -2.31 0.11 9.79
C GLU A 64 -2.30 -0.59 8.43
N LEU A 65 -1.66 -1.77 8.33
CA LEU A 65 -1.70 -2.60 7.12
C LEU A 65 -3.12 -3.10 6.83
N SER A 66 -3.85 -3.52 7.86
CA SER A 66 -5.24 -3.96 7.71
C SER A 66 -6.14 -2.82 7.24
N GLU A 67 -5.96 -1.63 7.80
CA GLU A 67 -6.66 -0.43 7.34
C GLU A 67 -6.31 -0.08 5.89
N LEU A 68 -5.03 -0.15 5.51
CA LEU A 68 -4.57 0.10 4.14
C LEU A 68 -5.16 -0.89 3.14
N VAL A 69 -5.24 -2.18 3.48
CA VAL A 69 -5.95 -3.17 2.66
C VAL A 69 -7.41 -2.78 2.51
N LEU A 70 -8.12 -2.46 3.60
CA LEU A 70 -9.54 -2.08 3.51
C LEU A 70 -9.78 -0.83 2.65
N MET A 71 -8.83 0.09 2.63
CA MET A 71 -8.86 1.30 1.79
C MET A 71 -8.64 1.00 0.30
N LEU A 72 -7.78 0.02 -0.01
CA LEU A 72 -7.38 -0.30 -1.39
C LEU A 72 -8.13 -1.49 -1.99
N ASP A 73 -8.81 -2.31 -1.17
CA ASP A 73 -9.57 -3.49 -1.57
C ASP A 73 -10.94 -3.14 -2.15
N VAL A 74 -10.91 -2.23 -3.12
CA VAL A 74 -12.03 -1.85 -3.98
C VAL A 74 -11.51 -1.86 -5.43
N PRO A 75 -12.37 -2.17 -6.42
CA PRO A 75 -11.96 -2.18 -7.81
C PRO A 75 -11.33 -0.84 -8.22
N GLN A 76 -10.05 -0.86 -8.56
CA GLN A 76 -9.35 0.31 -9.07
C GLN A 76 -9.53 0.40 -10.58
N GLN A 77 -9.62 1.63 -11.09
CA GLN A 77 -9.67 1.91 -12.52
C GLN A 77 -8.54 2.86 -12.90
N GLY A 78 -8.14 2.82 -14.17
CA GLY A 78 -7.12 3.72 -14.72
C GLY A 78 -5.69 3.21 -14.57
N MET A 79 -4.74 4.13 -14.73
CA MET A 79 -3.32 3.82 -14.95
C MET A 79 -2.67 3.04 -13.80
N CYS A 80 -3.13 3.24 -12.56
CA CYS A 80 -2.56 2.60 -11.37
C CYS A 80 -3.21 1.26 -11.00
N ALA A 81 -4.25 0.81 -11.70
CA ALA A 81 -5.05 -0.34 -11.29
C ALA A 81 -4.21 -1.60 -11.07
N GLY A 82 -3.31 -1.91 -12.02
CA GLY A 82 -2.44 -3.09 -11.92
C GLY A 82 -1.44 -3.04 -10.74
N LEU A 83 -0.84 -1.87 -10.48
CA LEU A 83 0.10 -1.71 -9.36
C LEU A 83 -0.61 -1.78 -8.01
N VAL A 84 -1.81 -1.22 -7.91
CA VAL A 84 -2.60 -1.28 -6.67
C VAL A 84 -3.07 -2.71 -6.41
N GLU A 85 -3.52 -3.43 -7.44
CA GLU A 85 -3.89 -4.85 -7.32
C GLU A 85 -2.70 -5.68 -6.82
N GLU A 86 -1.52 -5.51 -7.41
CA GLU A 86 -0.30 -6.19 -6.98
C GLU A 86 0.06 -5.85 -5.52
N PHE A 87 -0.02 -4.58 -5.14
CA PHE A 87 0.23 -4.12 -3.78
C PHE A 87 -0.72 -4.78 -2.76
N VAL A 88 -2.02 -4.81 -3.06
CA VAL A 88 -3.04 -5.41 -2.19
C VAL A 88 -2.87 -6.92 -2.09
N GLN A 89 -2.60 -7.60 -3.20
CA GLN A 89 -2.35 -9.05 -3.19
C GLN A 89 -1.15 -9.42 -2.33
N PHE A 90 -0.09 -8.60 -2.39
CA PHE A 90 1.07 -8.77 -1.52
C PHE A 90 0.70 -8.60 -0.05
N LEU A 91 -0.01 -7.52 0.31
CA LEU A 91 -0.43 -7.27 1.69
C LEU A 91 -1.26 -8.43 2.26
N LYS A 92 -2.23 -8.94 1.49
CA LYS A 92 -3.10 -10.04 1.89
C LYS A 92 -2.36 -11.36 2.10
N THR A 93 -1.32 -11.62 1.30
CA THR A 93 -0.59 -12.89 1.30
C THR A 93 0.59 -12.91 2.26
N SER A 94 1.26 -11.78 2.47
CA SER A 94 2.56 -11.73 3.15
C SER A 94 2.56 -10.88 4.42
N ALA A 95 1.80 -9.78 4.45
CA ALA A 95 1.85 -8.84 5.57
C ALA A 95 0.77 -9.12 6.64
N LEU A 96 -0.35 -9.75 6.24
CA LEU A 96 -1.47 -10.07 7.13
C LEU A 96 -1.64 -11.57 7.42
N GLY A 97 -1.13 -12.45 6.54
CA GLY A 97 -1.13 -13.91 6.69
C GLY A 97 -0.14 -14.36 7.76
#